data_AF-A0A089KXN7-F1
#
_entry.id   AF-A0A089KXN7-F1
#
_cell.length_a   1.000
_cell.length_b   1.000
_cell.length_c   1.000
_cell.angle_alpha   90.00
_cell.angle_beta   90.00
_cell.angle_gamma   90.00
#
_symmetry.space_group_name_H-M   'P 1'
#
loop_
_entity.id
_entity.type
_entity.pdbx_description
1 polymer ?
#
loop_
_entity_poly.entity_id
_entity_poly.type
_entity_poly.pdbx_seq_one_letter_code
_entity_poly.pdbx_strand_id
1 'polypeptide(L)'
;MKHWVGRPVIMYCGEAPYTIMKGVLRRWDPQASLAVIGHQEIAVPFRDIVFIKALAPKERALPPVLHSVGYVMRERQQFDNAVYFKSAVTVWKGDQLVAFNAVIVSHTKGAVTLQDGQNLMKGTHVFVVRSLRG
;
A
#
# COMPACT_ATOMS: atom_id res chain seq x y z
N MET A 1 -15.65 -20.35 -13.64
CA MET A 1 -14.92 -19.06 -13.69
C MET A 1 -15.03 -18.21 -12.42
N LYS A 2 -16.06 -18.39 -11.56
CA LYS A 2 -16.20 -17.68 -10.27
C LYS A 2 -15.00 -17.83 -9.32
N HIS A 3 -14.20 -18.90 -9.44
CA HIS A 3 -13.00 -19.14 -8.61
C HIS A 3 -11.87 -18.12 -8.82
N TRP A 4 -11.90 -17.36 -9.92
CA TRP A 4 -10.95 -16.29 -10.19
C TRP A 4 -11.27 -15.00 -9.43
N VAL A 5 -12.50 -14.86 -8.91
CA VAL A 5 -12.91 -13.66 -8.16
C VAL A 5 -12.03 -13.50 -6.92
N GLY A 6 -11.52 -12.28 -6.73
CA GLY A 6 -10.54 -11.93 -5.70
C GLY A 6 -9.08 -12.24 -6.07
N ARG A 7 -8.81 -12.87 -7.21
CA ARG A 7 -7.44 -13.20 -7.64
C ARG A 7 -6.89 -12.14 -8.60
N PRO A 8 -5.58 -11.83 -8.51
CA PRO A 8 -4.91 -11.03 -9.52
C PRO A 8 -4.74 -11.84 -10.80
N VAL A 9 -5.16 -11.27 -11.92
CA VAL A 9 -5.21 -11.90 -13.25
C VAL A 9 -4.67 -10.96 -14.32
N ILE A 10 -4.22 -11.55 -15.43
CA ILE A 10 -4.05 -10.88 -16.71
C ILE A 10 -5.18 -11.35 -17.62
N MET A 11 -5.87 -10.40 -18.24
CA MET A 11 -6.92 -10.63 -19.23
C MET A 11 -6.47 -10.08 -20.58
N TYR A 12 -6.63 -10.89 -21.62
CA TYR A 12 -6.31 -10.51 -22.99
C TYR A 12 -7.63 -10.32 -23.72
N CYS A 13 -7.85 -9.10 -24.21
CA CYS A 13 -9.13 -8.69 -24.76
C CYS A 13 -9.04 -8.28 -26.24
N GLY A 14 -10.11 -8.54 -27.00
CA GLY A 14 -10.27 -8.16 -28.40
C GLY A 14 -9.47 -9.03 -29.38
N GLU A 15 -9.10 -8.46 -30.52
CA GLU A 15 -8.31 -9.14 -31.54
C GLU A 15 -6.81 -8.83 -31.39
N ALA A 16 -5.95 -9.59 -32.07
CA ALA A 16 -4.52 -9.33 -32.07
C ALA A 16 -4.21 -8.00 -32.80
N PRO A 17 -3.35 -7.12 -32.25
CA PRO A 17 -2.66 -7.24 -30.96
C PRO A 17 -3.60 -6.98 -29.76
N TYR A 18 -3.70 -7.96 -28.86
CA TYR A 18 -4.65 -7.94 -27.76
C TYR A 18 -4.46 -6.74 -26.82
N THR A 19 -5.57 -6.22 -26.32
CA THR A 19 -5.54 -5.30 -25.17
C THR A 19 -5.29 -6.09 -23.90
N ILE A 20 -4.17 -5.81 -23.22
CA ILE A 20 -3.77 -6.53 -22.00
C ILE A 20 -4.23 -5.75 -20.77
N MET A 21 -5.11 -6.35 -19.97
CA MET A 21 -5.59 -5.78 -18.72
C MET A 21 -5.05 -6.57 -17.53
N LYS A 22 -4.40 -5.88 -16.58
CA LYS A 22 -3.89 -6.49 -15.35
C LYS A 22 -4.64 -5.95 -14.14
N GLY A 23 -5.05 -6.82 -13.23
CA GLY A 23 -5.74 -6.39 -12.02
C GLY A 23 -6.37 -7.54 -11.25
N VAL A 24 -7.02 -7.22 -10.14
CA VAL A 24 -7.83 -8.19 -9.39
C VAL A 24 -9.18 -8.36 -10.07
N LEU A 25 -9.59 -9.59 -10.35
CA LEU A 25 -10.94 -9.86 -10.83
C LEU A 25 -11.93 -9.65 -9.68
N ARG A 26 -12.74 -8.60 -9.74
CA ARG A 26 -13.68 -8.21 -8.68
C ARG A 26 -15.01 -8.93 -8.79
N ARG A 27 -15.52 -9.05 -10.01
CA ARG A 27 -16.85 -9.61 -10.28
C ARG A 27 -16.80 -10.49 -11.52
N TRP A 28 -17.50 -11.60 -11.45
CA TRP A 28 -17.78 -12.47 -12.59
C TRP A 28 -19.28 -12.67 -12.64
N ASP A 29 -19.94 -12.08 -13.64
CA ASP A 29 -21.40 -12.07 -13.75
C ASP A 29 -21.82 -12.87 -14.99
N PRO A 30 -22.24 -14.14 -14.81
CA PRO A 30 -22.70 -14.97 -15.92
C PRO A 30 -24.03 -14.49 -16.53
N GLN A 31 -24.88 -13.82 -15.74
CA GLN A 31 -26.18 -13.36 -16.23
C GLN A 31 -26.02 -12.16 -17.15
N ALA A 32 -25.17 -11.21 -16.75
CA ALA A 32 -24.84 -10.05 -17.57
C ALA A 32 -23.72 -10.31 -18.61
N SER A 33 -23.18 -11.53 -18.66
CA SER A 33 -22.08 -11.95 -19.55
C SER A 33 -20.86 -11.01 -19.50
N LEU A 34 -20.48 -10.59 -18.29
CA LEU A 34 -19.37 -9.64 -18.08
C LEU A 34 -18.49 -10.00 -16.88
N ALA A 35 -17.23 -9.59 -16.97
CA ALA A 35 -16.23 -9.63 -15.93
C ALA A 35 -15.87 -8.20 -15.49
N VAL A 36 -15.52 -8.00 -14.22
CA VAL A 36 -15.05 -6.71 -13.70
C VAL A 36 -13.63 -6.86 -13.18
N ILE A 37 -12.69 -6.05 -13.67
CA ILE A 37 -11.27 -6.11 -13.32
C ILE A 37 -10.75 -4.76 -12.79
N GLY A 38 -9.86 -4.83 -11.79
CA GLY A 38 -9.13 -3.67 -11.28
C GLY A 38 -9.88 -2.88 -10.21
N HIS A 39 -9.28 -1.75 -9.80
CA HIS A 39 -9.88 -0.84 -8.82
C HIS A 39 -10.89 0.13 -9.47
N GLN A 40 -10.68 0.52 -10.72
CA GLN A 40 -11.60 1.34 -11.51
C GLN A 40 -12.84 0.58 -12.01
N GLU A 41 -13.04 -0.66 -11.54
CA GLU A 41 -14.19 -1.50 -11.88
C GLU A 41 -14.47 -1.60 -13.38
N ILE A 42 -13.42 -1.83 -14.18
CA ILE A 42 -13.58 -1.89 -15.63
C ILE A 42 -14.38 -3.15 -15.99
N ALA A 43 -15.55 -2.96 -16.58
CA ALA A 43 -16.42 -4.03 -17.07
C ALA A 43 -15.98 -4.49 -18.47
N VAL A 44 -15.72 -5.78 -18.60
CA VAL A 44 -15.28 -6.44 -19.83
C VAL A 44 -16.30 -7.51 -20.22
N PRO A 45 -16.97 -7.40 -21.38
CA PRO A 45 -17.88 -8.43 -21.89
C PRO A 45 -17.13 -9.74 -22.15
N PHE A 46 -17.75 -10.89 -21.86
CA PHE A 46 -17.11 -12.20 -22.07
C PHE A 46 -16.70 -12.46 -23.52
N ARG A 47 -17.47 -11.93 -24.48
CA ARG A 47 -17.14 -12.03 -25.92
C ARG A 47 -15.80 -11.39 -26.28
N ASP A 48 -15.38 -10.40 -25.50
CA ASP A 48 -14.15 -9.68 -25.74
C ASP A 48 -12.97 -10.34 -25.01
N ILE A 49 -13.21 -11.30 -24.11
CA ILE A 49 -12.17 -12.00 -23.35
C ILE A 49 -11.68 -13.21 -24.15
N VAL A 50 -10.47 -13.11 -24.69
CA VAL A 50 -9.85 -14.21 -25.44
C VAL A 50 -9.27 -15.26 -24.50
N PHE A 51 -8.52 -14.83 -23.48
CA PHE A 51 -8.05 -15.73 -22.42
C PHE A 51 -7.71 -14.97 -21.14
N ILE A 52 -7.79 -15.69 -20.02
CA ILE A 52 -7.44 -15.22 -18.68
C ILE A 52 -6.35 -16.09 -18.08
N LYS A 53 -5.36 -15.47 -17.45
CA LYS A 53 -4.27 -16.15 -16.73
C LYS A 53 -4.12 -15.57 -15.34
N ALA A 54 -3.68 -16.40 -14.38
CA ALA A 54 -3.26 -15.92 -13.08
C ALA A 54 -2.07 -14.97 -13.27
N LEU A 55 -2.10 -13.80 -12.61
CA LEU A 55 -0.93 -12.95 -12.54
C LEU A 55 0.11 -13.64 -11.66
N ALA A 56 1.25 -14.03 -12.26
CA ALA A 56 2.31 -14.71 -11.54
C ALA A 56 2.84 -13.82 -10.40
N PRO A 57 3.29 -14.39 -9.27
CA PRO A 57 3.80 -13.59 -8.14
C PRO A 57 4.90 -12.60 -8.51
N LYS A 58 5.72 -12.93 -9.51
CA LYS A 58 6.81 -12.08 -10.03
C LYS A 58 6.34 -10.88 -10.86
N GLU A 59 5.09 -10.90 -11.33
CA GLU A 59 4.48 -9.81 -12.12
C GLU A 59 3.52 -8.94 -11.30
N ARG A 60 3.39 -9.24 -10.00
CA ARG A 60 2.70 -8.35 -9.05
C ARG A 60 3.62 -7.17 -8.80
N ALA A 61 3.06 -5.96 -8.76
CA ALA A 61 3.78 -4.82 -8.18
C ALA A 61 4.28 -5.27 -6.79
N LEU A 62 5.58 -5.15 -6.56
CA LEU A 62 6.17 -5.56 -5.29
C LEU A 62 5.48 -4.75 -4.19
N PRO A 63 5.18 -5.36 -3.03
CA PRO A 63 4.66 -4.60 -1.91
C PRO A 63 5.67 -3.49 -1.59
N PRO A 64 5.21 -2.25 -1.35
CA PRO A 64 6.12 -1.15 -1.08
C PRO A 64 6.99 -1.50 0.14
N VAL A 65 8.31 -1.40 -0.04
CA VAL A 65 9.29 -1.74 0.99
C VAL A 65 9.78 -0.46 1.63
N LEU A 66 9.93 -0.46 2.95
CA LEU A 66 10.55 0.66 3.66
C LEU A 66 12.00 0.83 3.19
N HIS A 67 12.38 2.06 2.87
CA HIS A 67 13.74 2.38 2.49
C HIS A 67 14.71 2.03 3.63
N SER A 68 15.88 1.47 3.28
CA SER A 68 16.90 1.06 4.27
C SER A 68 17.47 2.25 5.04
N VAL A 69 17.58 3.40 4.39
CA VAL A 69 17.97 4.68 4.99
C VAL A 69 16.73 5.37 5.56
N GLY A 70 16.76 5.65 6.86
CA GLY A 70 15.75 6.48 7.55
C GLY A 70 16.31 7.85 7.90
N TYR A 71 15.41 8.82 8.07
CA TYR A 71 15.76 10.19 8.44
C TYR A 71 15.33 10.46 9.88
N VAL A 72 16.26 10.97 10.69
CA VAL A 72 15.97 11.42 12.05
C VAL A 72 15.16 12.72 11.98
N MET A 73 13.95 12.70 12.52
CA MET A 73 13.09 13.88 12.61
C MET A 73 13.53 14.78 13.76
N ARG A 74 13.69 16.07 13.48
CA ARG A 74 14.10 17.12 14.43
C ARG A 74 13.21 18.35 14.31
N GLU A 75 12.89 18.73 13.08
CA GLU A 75 12.11 19.94 12.80
C GLU A 75 10.61 19.70 12.93
N ARG A 76 9.88 20.71 13.39
CA ARG A 76 8.42 20.63 13.57
C ARG A 76 7.71 20.15 12.30
N GLN A 77 8.07 20.72 11.15
CA GLN A 77 7.48 20.38 9.85
C GLN A 77 7.65 18.90 9.48
N GLN A 78 8.73 18.25 9.91
CA GLN A 78 8.95 16.82 9.64
C GLN A 78 7.94 15.97 10.43
N PHE A 79 7.63 16.36 11.67
CA PHE A 79 6.58 15.71 12.45
C PHE A 79 5.19 16.01 11.88
N ASP A 80 4.91 17.25 11.48
CA ASP A 80 3.64 17.63 10.85
C ASP A 80 3.39 16.75 9.60
N ASN A 81 4.41 16.60 8.75
CA ASN A 81 4.36 15.73 7.56
C ASN A 81 4.17 14.26 7.93
N ALA A 82 4.88 13.76 8.96
CA ALA A 82 4.74 12.37 9.40
C ALA A 82 3.32 12.05 9.88
N VAL A 83 2.64 13.01 10.54
CA VAL A 83 1.22 12.88 10.90
C VAL A 83 0.34 12.91 9.66
N TYR A 84 0.52 13.91 8.81
CA TYR A 84 -0.32 14.12 7.63
C TYR A 84 -0.30 12.91 6.68
N PHE A 85 0.89 12.38 6.37
CA PHE A 85 1.06 11.25 5.46
C PHE A 85 0.93 9.89 6.15
N LYS A 86 0.71 9.84 7.47
CA LYS A 86 0.70 8.61 8.27
C LYS A 86 1.96 7.76 8.03
N SER A 87 3.11 8.44 7.99
CA SER A 87 4.39 7.81 7.67
C SER A 87 4.79 6.77 8.71
N ALA A 88 5.48 5.73 8.28
CA ALA A 88 6.08 4.72 9.15
C ALA A 88 7.26 5.32 9.93
N VAL A 89 7.14 5.35 11.26
CA VAL A 89 8.14 5.90 12.18
C VAL A 89 8.68 4.81 13.10
N THR A 90 9.99 4.79 13.28
CA THR A 90 10.68 3.98 14.29
C THR A 90 11.15 4.90 15.41
N VAL A 91 10.93 4.50 16.66
CA VAL A 91 11.26 5.31 17.84
C VAL A 91 12.29 4.59 18.70
N TRP A 92 13.32 5.31 19.08
CA TRP A 92 14.43 4.84 19.92
C TRP A 92 14.57 5.69 21.17
N LYS A 93 15.06 5.09 22.25
CA LYS A 93 15.50 5.78 23.48
C LYS A 93 16.90 5.29 23.82
N GLY A 94 17.91 6.10 23.51
CA GLY A 94 19.29 5.60 23.45
C GLY A 94 19.39 4.45 22.44
N ASP A 95 19.97 3.33 22.86
CA ASP A 95 20.12 2.12 22.02
C ASP A 95 18.91 1.17 22.09
N GLN A 96 17.86 1.54 22.84
CA GLN A 96 16.66 0.71 22.97
C GLN A 96 15.62 1.08 21.92
N LEU A 97 15.16 0.06 21.18
CA LEU A 97 14.02 0.19 20.28
C LEU A 97 12.73 0.24 21.12
N VAL A 98 12.01 1.37 21.05
CA VAL A 98 10.75 1.58 21.78
C VAL A 98 9.56 1.20 20.93
N ALA A 99 9.57 1.61 19.65
CA ALA A 99 8.51 1.30 18.71
C ALA A 99 9.06 1.11 17.30
N PHE A 100 8.59 0.08 16.61
CA PHE A 100 8.96 -0.19 15.22
C PHE A 100 7.73 -0.04 14.32
N ASN A 101 7.88 0.69 13.22
CA ASN A 101 6.82 0.90 12.24
C ASN A 101 5.50 1.44 12.85
N ALA A 102 5.64 2.37 13.78
CA ALA A 102 4.52 3.06 14.41
C ALA A 102 4.06 4.26 13.58
N VAL A 103 2.81 4.66 13.75
CA VAL A 103 2.23 5.85 13.15
C VAL A 103 2.06 6.92 14.23
N ILE A 104 2.48 8.15 13.93
CA ILE A 104 2.24 9.30 14.79
C ILE A 104 0.84 9.83 14.48
N VAL A 105 -0.02 9.94 15.50
CA VAL A 105 -1.38 10.50 15.36
C VAL A 105 -1.42 12.00 15.65
N SER A 106 -0.56 12.47 16.55
CA SER A 106 -0.43 13.90 16.85
C SER A 106 0.92 14.20 17.50
N HIS A 107 1.32 15.46 17.50
CA HIS A 107 2.49 15.89 18.26
C HIS A 107 2.32 17.32 18.77
N THR A 108 3.09 17.64 19.80
CA THR A 108 3.22 18.99 20.35
C THR A 108 4.65 19.50 20.14
N LYS A 109 4.99 20.62 20.81
CA LYS A 109 6.37 21.12 20.87
C LYS A 109 7.32 20.11 21.54
N GLY A 110 6.86 19.42 22.58
CA GLY A 110 7.72 18.57 23.42
C GLY A 110 7.51 17.07 23.26
N ALA A 111 6.35 16.64 22.74
CA ALA A 111 5.98 15.24 22.75
C ALA A 111 5.29 14.79 21.46
N VAL A 112 5.21 13.48 21.28
CA VAL A 112 4.64 12.78 20.12
C VAL A 112 3.71 11.70 20.64
N THR A 113 2.48 11.67 20.15
CA THR A 113 1.51 10.62 20.46
C THR A 113 1.47 9.62 19.31
N LEU A 114 1.71 8.35 19.63
CA LEU A 114 1.63 7.24 18.70
C LEU A 114 0.19 6.69 18.63
N GLN A 115 -0.11 5.94 17.58
CA GLN A 115 -1.45 5.36 17.35
C GLN A 115 -1.90 4.39 18.45
N ASP A 116 -0.97 3.75 19.15
CA ASP A 116 -1.24 2.88 20.30
C ASP A 116 -1.52 3.66 21.61
N GLY A 117 -1.52 4.99 21.56
CA GLY A 117 -1.77 5.87 22.69
C GLY A 117 -0.52 6.24 23.48
N GLN A 118 0.66 5.71 23.14
CA GLN A 118 1.90 6.09 23.83
C GLN A 118 2.26 7.55 23.56
N ASN A 119 2.63 8.28 24.62
CA ASN A 119 3.07 9.66 24.54
C ASN A 119 4.57 9.76 24.85
N LEU A 120 5.37 10.08 23.84
CA LEU A 120 6.83 9.99 23.87
C LEU A 120 7.46 11.37 23.74
N MET A 121 8.42 11.67 24.61
CA MET A 121 9.08 12.97 24.68
C MET A 121 10.17 13.11 23.61
N LYS A 122 10.14 14.21 22.84
CA LYS A 122 11.13 14.53 21.80
C LYS A 122 12.55 14.74 22.31
N GLY A 123 12.68 15.20 23.56
CA GLY A 123 13.99 15.42 24.19
C GLY A 123 14.71 14.14 24.62
N THR A 124 13.98 13.03 24.79
CA THR A 124 14.55 11.76 25.27
C THR A 124 14.44 10.63 24.26
N HIS A 125 13.70 10.83 23.15
CA HIS A 125 13.49 9.84 22.11
C HIS A 125 13.95 10.35 20.76
N VAL A 126 14.50 9.44 19.96
CA VAL A 126 14.87 9.68 18.57
C VAL A 126 13.78 9.08 17.69
N PHE A 127 13.21 9.91 16.81
CA PHE A 127 12.17 9.49 15.88
C PHE A 127 12.76 9.41 14.48
N VAL A 128 12.65 8.25 13.84
CA VAL A 128 13.21 8.00 12.51
C VAL A 128 12.08 7.65 11.56
N VAL A 129 11.89 8.47 10.52
CA VAL A 129 10.92 8.20 9.46
C VAL A 129 11.59 7.47 8.31
N ARG A 130 10.91 6.46 7.74
CA ARG A 130 11.36 5.79 6.52
C ARG A 130 10.35 6.05 5.40
N SER A 131 10.86 6.41 4.23
CA SER A 131 10.04 6.47 3.03
C SER A 131 9.68 5.06 2.57
N LEU A 132 8.46 4.89 2.05
CA LEU A 132 8.08 3.70 1.31
C LEU A 132 8.61 3.85 -0.13
N ARG A 133 9.37 2.87 -0.64
CA ARG A 133 9.62 2.75 -2.08
C ARG A 133 8.51 1.89 -2.68
N GLY A 134 7.84 2.43 -3.70
CA GLY A 134 6.93 1.71 -4.60
C GLY A 134 7.49 1.68 -6.01
#